data_AF-A0A1Y4RQ45-F1
#
_entry.id   AF-A0A1Y4RQ45-F1
#
_cell.length_a   1.000
_cell.length_b   1.000
_cell.length_c   1.000
_cell.angle_alpha   90.00
_cell.angle_beta   90.00
_cell.angle_gamma   90.00
#
_symmetry.space_group_name_H-M   'P 1'
#
loop_
_entity.id
_entity.type
_entity.pdbx_description
1 polymer ?
#
loop_
_entity_poly.entity_id
_entity_poly.type
_entity_poly.pdbx_seq_one_letter_code
_entity_poly.pdbx_strand_id
1 'polypeptide(L)'
;MRRVETLAVLRIRMLGNLSMEYNGKEVERDFSGNGKILQLFLILAWAGEKGISRGKLQDYLYDVRTANSGNALRVTLSRLRRQLADNGVTGPDAIQYRGGVYVLNDDALELEVDAVLLERACSRAFQDRDPESRLALLEQAAGYYKGEFLPAMSGDSWVEAMRGKYQGLYENCIREACALLKSRNDQEKVAALCAQALQVCPMDEWSEWLIESLLALGKYREAKKAYDEAASLFFGHEGQEPSRNRMEKFRKMGSKIQMMERSSQDVKDGLKEEGDISGAYRCSYPGFLDCFHMCVRMAERKDSGSYLMICTVVSRNGREVQSESRMGYYSELLCQVAGSQLRRGDVYTVYRPGQVLILLNFLRKKNLESVKERLRSGFREKSARKATLRFETMDVFYWQNQEERARDQG
;
A
#
# COMPACT_ATOMS: atom_id res chain seq x y z
N MET A 1 -11.54 -39.07 -37.99
CA MET A 1 -11.92 -38.33 -36.78
C MET A 1 -10.64 -37.81 -36.13
N ARG A 2 -10.31 -36.53 -36.29
CA ARG A 2 -9.26 -35.89 -35.48
C ARG A 2 -9.80 -35.82 -34.05
N ARG A 3 -9.12 -36.43 -33.08
CA ARG A 3 -9.39 -36.17 -31.67
C ARG A 3 -9.26 -34.66 -31.48
N VAL A 4 -10.32 -34.03 -30.98
CA VAL A 4 -10.20 -32.69 -30.39
C VAL A 4 -9.42 -32.94 -29.11
N GLU A 5 -8.10 -32.80 -29.17
CA GLU A 5 -7.28 -32.79 -27.96
C GLU A 5 -7.64 -31.51 -27.21
N THR A 6 -8.33 -31.66 -26.07
CA THR A 6 -8.62 -30.54 -25.19
C THR A 6 -7.29 -30.01 -24.67
N LEU A 7 -6.97 -28.75 -24.99
CA LEU A 7 -5.78 -28.08 -24.48
C LEU A 7 -5.80 -28.09 -22.96
N ALA A 8 -4.67 -28.46 -22.34
CA ALA A 8 -4.51 -28.24 -20.93
C ALA A 8 -4.34 -26.74 -20.66
N VAL A 9 -4.98 -26.20 -19.63
CA VAL A 9 -4.90 -24.77 -19.29
C VAL A 9 -4.08 -24.60 -18.03
N LEU A 10 -3.04 -23.76 -18.10
CA LEU A 10 -2.26 -23.35 -16.95
C LEU A 10 -2.42 -21.85 -16.72
N ARG A 11 -3.11 -21.51 -15.62
CA ARG A 11 -3.29 -20.14 -15.14
C ARG A 11 -2.21 -19.79 -14.15
N ILE A 12 -1.57 -18.65 -14.33
CA ILE A 12 -0.53 -18.13 -13.44
C ILE A 12 -0.91 -16.71 -13.05
N ARG A 13 -1.07 -16.47 -11.75
CA ARG A 13 -1.23 -15.12 -11.22
C ARG A 13 0.10 -14.59 -10.73
N MET A 14 0.53 -13.46 -11.27
CA MET A 14 1.76 -12.75 -10.92
C MET A 14 1.49 -11.36 -10.35
N LEU A 15 0.28 -10.80 -10.54
CA LEU A 15 -0.11 -9.48 -10.02
C LEU A 15 -0.81 -9.65 -8.67
N GLY A 16 -0.02 -9.59 -7.59
CA GLY A 16 -0.41 -9.97 -6.24
C GLY A 16 0.23 -11.31 -5.85
N ASN A 17 -0.43 -12.06 -4.96
CA ASN A 17 0.12 -13.33 -4.47
C ASN A 17 0.23 -14.36 -5.60
N LEU A 18 1.46 -14.86 -5.82
CA LEU A 18 1.73 -15.92 -6.79
C LEU A 18 0.81 -17.11 -6.55
N SER A 19 0.09 -17.55 -7.59
CA SER A 19 -0.69 -18.79 -7.59
C SER A 19 -0.70 -19.41 -8.99
N MET A 20 -0.82 -20.73 -9.05
CA MET A 20 -0.84 -21.49 -10.30
C MET A 20 -1.96 -22.53 -10.24
N GLU A 21 -2.73 -22.63 -11.31
CA GLU A 21 -3.86 -23.56 -11.44
C GLU A 21 -3.74 -24.29 -12.78
N TYR A 22 -3.67 -25.62 -12.73
CA TYR A 22 -3.57 -26.49 -13.90
C TYR A 22 -4.88 -27.26 -14.07
N ASN A 23 -5.59 -27.04 -15.18
CA ASN A 23 -6.90 -27.65 -15.47
C ASN A 23 -7.90 -27.52 -14.31
N GLY A 24 -7.98 -26.35 -13.69
CA GLY A 24 -8.91 -26.10 -12.58
C GLY A 24 -8.40 -26.51 -11.20
N LYS A 25 -7.24 -27.17 -11.10
CA LYS A 25 -6.68 -27.64 -9.82
C LYS A 25 -5.51 -26.79 -9.41
N GLU A 26 -5.51 -26.34 -8.15
CA GLU A 26 -4.36 -25.63 -7.58
C GLU A 26 -3.14 -26.55 -7.60
N VAL A 27 -2.02 -26.01 -8.09
CA VAL A 27 -0.75 -26.72 -8.09
C VAL A 27 -0.14 -26.57 -6.69
N GLU A 28 -0.09 -27.68 -5.93
CA GLU A 28 0.49 -27.69 -4.59
C GLU A 28 1.95 -27.23 -4.61
N ARG A 29 2.25 -26.43 -3.59
CA ARG A 29 3.48 -25.65 -3.49
C ARG A 29 4.49 -26.42 -2.65
N ASP A 30 5.55 -26.95 -3.23
CA ASP A 30 6.80 -27.11 -2.47
C ASP A 30 7.66 -25.84 -2.66
N PHE A 31 7.16 -24.70 -2.17
CA PHE A 31 7.86 -23.41 -2.20
C PHE A 31 8.84 -23.24 -1.03
N SER A 32 9.38 -24.34 -0.52
CA SER A 32 10.44 -24.31 0.50
C SER A 32 11.76 -23.70 0.01
N GLY A 33 11.83 -23.23 -1.24
CA GLY A 33 12.84 -22.26 -1.68
C GLY A 33 12.40 -21.42 -2.87
N ASN A 34 12.61 -20.11 -2.78
CA ASN A 34 12.66 -19.14 -3.89
C ASN A 34 13.79 -19.52 -4.87
N GLY A 35 13.64 -20.66 -5.54
CA GLY A 35 14.66 -21.25 -6.38
C GLY A 35 14.69 -20.59 -7.75
N LYS A 36 15.91 -20.44 -8.31
CA LYS A 36 16.13 -19.96 -9.67
C LYS A 36 15.36 -20.75 -10.75
N ILE A 37 14.90 -21.97 -10.45
CA ILE A 37 14.07 -22.77 -11.35
C ILE A 37 12.64 -22.21 -11.46
N LEU A 38 11.99 -21.88 -10.34
CA LEU A 38 10.66 -21.26 -10.35
C LEU A 38 10.72 -19.89 -11.03
N GLN A 39 11.71 -19.08 -10.67
CA GLN A 39 11.93 -17.78 -11.30
C GLN A 39 12.09 -17.91 -12.83
N LEU A 40 12.89 -18.89 -13.29
CA LEU A 40 13.06 -19.18 -14.71
C LEU A 40 11.73 -19.58 -15.37
N PHE A 41 10.94 -20.44 -14.73
CA PHE A 41 9.63 -20.84 -15.23
C PHE A 41 8.69 -19.64 -15.40
N LEU A 42 8.58 -18.80 -14.36
CA LEU A 42 7.73 -17.61 -14.39
C LEU A 42 8.18 -16.63 -15.48
N ILE A 43 9.48 -16.38 -15.64
CA ILE A 43 9.99 -15.51 -16.71
C ILE A 43 9.62 -16.06 -18.09
N LEU A 44 9.75 -17.37 -18.31
CA LEU A 44 9.41 -18.01 -19.58
C LEU A 44 7.90 -17.97 -19.85
N ALA A 45 7.07 -18.23 -18.83
CA ALA A 45 5.62 -18.15 -18.96
C ALA A 45 5.14 -16.71 -19.24
N TRP A 46 5.73 -15.71 -18.57
CA TRP A 46 5.48 -14.30 -18.84
C TRP A 46 5.91 -13.89 -20.26
N ALA A 47 7.06 -14.38 -20.72
CA ALA A 47 7.54 -14.09 -22.07
C ALA A 47 6.63 -14.71 -23.14
N GLY A 48 6.07 -15.89 -22.85
CA GLY A 48 5.18 -16.64 -23.74
C GLY A 48 5.77 -16.79 -25.14
N GLU A 49 4.92 -16.64 -26.15
CA GLU A 49 5.30 -16.73 -27.57
C GLU A 49 6.31 -15.67 -28.03
N LYS A 50 6.36 -14.49 -27.39
CA LYS A 50 7.35 -13.46 -27.72
C LYS A 50 8.77 -13.94 -27.43
N GLY A 51 8.91 -14.85 -26.48
CA GLY A 51 10.18 -15.38 -26.02
C GLY A 51 11.05 -14.35 -25.31
N ILE A 52 12.17 -14.83 -24.78
CA ILE A 52 13.16 -14.00 -24.08
C ILE A 52 14.58 -14.32 -24.54
N SER A 53 15.36 -13.29 -24.83
CA SER A 53 16.75 -13.48 -25.27
C SER A 53 17.58 -14.10 -24.16
N ARG A 54 18.60 -14.89 -24.54
CA ARG A 54 19.52 -15.51 -23.58
C ARG A 54 20.14 -14.49 -22.62
N GLY A 55 20.56 -13.33 -23.14
CA GLY A 55 21.16 -12.27 -22.32
C GLY A 55 20.16 -11.74 -21.28
N LYS A 56 18.95 -11.37 -21.71
CA LYS A 56 17.92 -10.83 -20.81
C LYS A 56 17.48 -11.85 -19.77
N LEU A 57 17.40 -13.13 -20.14
CA LEU A 57 17.10 -14.21 -19.20
C LEU A 57 18.21 -14.38 -18.16
N GLN A 58 19.47 -14.20 -18.54
CA GLN A 58 20.60 -14.21 -17.60
C GLN A 58 20.57 -13.00 -16.66
N ASP A 59 20.22 -11.81 -17.16
CA ASP A 59 20.08 -10.60 -16.30
C ASP A 59 18.98 -10.79 -15.27
N TYR A 60 17.84 -11.34 -15.69
CA TYR A 60 16.71 -11.52 -14.79
C TYR A 60 16.94 -12.60 -13.75
N LEU A 61 17.74 -13.63 -14.06
CA LEU A 61 18.05 -14.72 -13.13
C LEU A 61 19.29 -14.46 -12.27
N TYR A 62 20.27 -13.72 -12.75
CA TYR A 62 21.55 -13.54 -12.07
C TYR A 62 21.87 -12.05 -11.98
N ASP A 63 21.82 -11.51 -10.76
CA ASP A 63 22.07 -10.07 -10.53
C ASP A 63 23.45 -9.61 -11.03
N VAL A 64 24.42 -10.52 -11.06
CA VAL A 64 25.74 -10.29 -11.68
C VAL A 64 26.07 -11.42 -12.65
N ARG A 65 26.28 -11.07 -13.93
CA ARG A 65 26.78 -12.01 -14.93
C ARG A 65 28.24 -12.35 -14.63
N THR A 66 28.52 -13.65 -14.53
CA THR A 66 29.87 -14.19 -14.45
C THR A 66 30.15 -15.03 -15.69
N ALA A 67 31.41 -15.42 -15.92
CA ALA A 67 31.77 -16.38 -16.97
C ALA A 67 30.96 -17.70 -16.88
N ASN A 68 30.48 -18.05 -15.68
CA ASN A 68 29.72 -19.28 -15.43
C ASN A 68 28.20 -19.14 -15.59
N SER A 69 27.66 -17.92 -15.73
CA SER A 69 26.21 -17.69 -15.86
C SER A 69 25.61 -18.39 -17.08
N GLY A 70 26.41 -18.63 -18.13
CA GLY A 70 26.02 -19.44 -19.28
C GLY A 70 25.76 -20.91 -18.96
N ASN A 71 26.63 -21.51 -18.15
CA ASN A 71 26.51 -22.91 -17.73
C ASN A 71 25.44 -23.08 -16.66
N ALA A 72 25.36 -22.14 -15.71
CA ALA A 72 24.31 -22.13 -14.69
C ALA A 72 22.90 -22.09 -15.32
N LEU A 73 22.70 -21.27 -16.35
CA LEU A 73 21.42 -21.21 -17.06
C LEU A 73 21.08 -22.56 -17.73
N ARG A 74 22.05 -23.20 -18.40
CA ARG A 74 21.85 -24.52 -19.02
C ARG A 74 21.44 -25.59 -18.01
N VAL A 75 22.11 -25.61 -16.85
CA VAL A 75 21.78 -26.54 -15.75
C VAL A 75 20.36 -26.27 -15.23
N THR A 76 20.01 -25.00 -15.03
CA THR A 76 18.69 -24.60 -14.52
C THR A 76 17.58 -24.95 -15.52
N LEU A 77 17.78 -24.69 -16.82
CA LEU A 77 16.87 -25.09 -17.90
C LEU A 77 16.68 -26.61 -17.97
N SER A 78 17.77 -27.39 -17.86
CA SER A 78 17.69 -28.85 -17.87
C SER A 78 16.86 -29.38 -16.70
N ARG A 79 17.06 -28.83 -15.49
CA ARG A 79 16.25 -29.17 -14.31
C ARG A 79 14.78 -28.76 -14.48
N LEU A 80 14.51 -27.57 -15.03
CA LEU A 80 13.14 -27.12 -15.28
C LEU A 80 12.43 -28.05 -16.26
N ARG A 81 13.05 -28.41 -17.38
CA ARG A 81 12.47 -29.35 -18.36
C ARG A 81 12.10 -30.69 -17.73
N ARG A 82 12.99 -31.23 -16.89
CA ARG A 82 12.73 -32.48 -16.16
C ARG A 82 11.53 -32.33 -15.22
N GLN A 83 11.47 -31.26 -14.43
CA GLN A 83 10.35 -31.02 -13.51
C GLN A 83 9.02 -30.88 -14.25
N LEU A 84 8.98 -30.16 -15.38
CA LEU A 84 7.75 -30.01 -16.16
C LEU A 84 7.27 -31.35 -16.75
N ALA A 85 8.21 -32.18 -17.22
CA ALA A 85 7.91 -33.52 -17.74
C ALA A 85 7.43 -34.47 -16.63
N ASP A 86 8.12 -34.51 -15.49
CA ASP A 86 7.78 -35.38 -14.35
C ASP A 86 6.39 -35.06 -13.77
N ASN A 87 5.97 -33.80 -13.83
CA ASN A 87 4.65 -33.34 -13.36
C ASN A 87 3.57 -33.39 -14.46
N GLY A 88 3.89 -33.83 -15.68
CA GLY A 88 2.95 -33.90 -16.80
C GLY A 88 2.36 -32.56 -17.23
N VAL A 89 3.01 -31.44 -16.87
CA VAL A 89 2.52 -30.09 -17.17
C VAL A 89 2.76 -29.75 -18.63
N THR A 90 3.93 -30.11 -19.16
CA THR A 90 4.32 -29.91 -20.55
C THR A 90 5.20 -31.06 -21.05
N GLY A 91 5.29 -31.22 -22.38
CA GLY A 91 6.24 -32.14 -22.98
C GLY A 91 7.72 -31.76 -22.74
N PRO A 92 8.67 -32.69 -22.95
CA PRO A 92 10.11 -32.44 -22.77
C PRO A 92 10.67 -31.35 -23.71
N ASP A 93 9.99 -31.10 -24.85
CA ASP A 93 10.35 -30.11 -25.86
C ASP A 93 9.62 -28.77 -25.72
N ALA A 94 8.91 -28.54 -24.60
CA ALA A 94 8.12 -27.32 -24.41
C ALA A 94 8.97 -26.04 -24.30
N ILE A 95 10.22 -26.15 -23.84
CA ILE A 95 11.15 -25.00 -23.77
C ILE A 95 12.13 -25.09 -24.93
N GLN A 96 11.95 -24.23 -25.92
CA GLN A 96 12.69 -24.25 -27.18
C GLN A 96 13.58 -23.01 -27.30
N TYR A 97 14.77 -23.18 -27.89
CA TYR A 97 15.63 -22.08 -28.26
C TYR A 97 15.56 -21.88 -29.78
N ARG A 98 14.91 -20.81 -30.23
CA ARG A 98 14.70 -20.51 -31.66
C ARG A 98 14.94 -19.02 -31.90
N GLY A 99 15.64 -18.68 -32.98
CA GLY A 99 15.87 -17.27 -33.36
C GLY A 99 16.57 -16.40 -32.29
N GLY A 100 17.40 -16.99 -31.42
CA GLY A 100 18.12 -16.27 -30.36
C GLY A 100 17.34 -16.07 -29.06
N VAL A 101 16.10 -16.57 -28.97
CA VAL A 101 15.24 -16.47 -27.79
C VAL A 101 14.84 -17.85 -27.27
N TYR A 102 14.59 -17.93 -25.97
CA TYR A 102 13.89 -19.05 -25.35
C TYR A 102 12.39 -18.79 -25.35
N VAL A 103 11.62 -19.78 -25.76
CA VAL A 103 10.16 -19.74 -25.81
C VAL A 103 9.64 -20.95 -25.04
N LEU A 104 8.67 -20.72 -24.15
CA LEU A 104 7.82 -21.79 -23.63
C LEU A 104 6.64 -21.93 -24.59
N ASN A 105 6.69 -22.95 -25.44
CA ASN A 105 5.67 -23.25 -26.43
C ASN A 105 5.37 -24.75 -26.41
N ASP A 106 4.16 -25.11 -26.01
CA ASP A 106 3.64 -26.46 -26.06
C ASP A 106 2.26 -26.39 -26.70
N ASP A 107 2.10 -27.03 -27.86
CA ASP A 107 0.87 -27.00 -28.64
C ASP A 107 -0.31 -27.66 -27.90
N ALA A 108 -0.05 -28.39 -26.81
CA ALA A 108 -1.07 -29.00 -25.94
C ALA A 108 -1.38 -28.15 -24.69
N LEU A 109 -0.73 -26.99 -24.50
CA LEU A 109 -0.83 -26.15 -23.30
C LEU A 109 -1.23 -24.71 -23.64
N GLU A 110 -2.34 -24.25 -23.08
CA GLU A 110 -2.73 -22.85 -23.06
C GLU A 110 -2.22 -22.16 -21.79
N LEU A 111 -1.42 -21.10 -21.96
CA LEU A 111 -0.87 -20.31 -20.87
C LEU A 111 -1.67 -19.02 -20.67
N GLU A 112 -2.31 -18.91 -19.50
CA GLU A 112 -3.00 -17.71 -19.05
C GLU A 112 -2.23 -17.04 -17.93
N VAL A 113 -1.45 -16.01 -18.26
CA VAL A 113 -0.71 -15.21 -17.28
C VAL A 113 -1.40 -13.87 -17.11
N ASP A 114 -1.89 -13.57 -15.90
CA ASP A 114 -2.65 -12.33 -15.60
C ASP A 114 -1.94 -11.05 -16.05
N ALA A 115 -0.63 -10.99 -15.88
CA ALA A 115 0.22 -9.87 -16.25
C ALA A 115 0.25 -9.68 -17.78
N VAL A 116 0.31 -10.78 -18.54
CA VAL A 116 0.24 -10.76 -20.01
C VAL A 116 -1.17 -10.42 -20.49
N LEU A 117 -2.20 -10.90 -19.80
CA LEU A 117 -3.60 -10.57 -20.10
C LEU A 117 -3.89 -9.08 -19.87
N LEU A 118 -3.33 -8.49 -18.81
CA LEU A 118 -3.37 -7.05 -18.57
C LEU A 118 -2.72 -6.29 -19.73
N GLU A 119 -1.48 -6.65 -20.13
CA GLU A 119 -0.81 -5.99 -21.27
C GLU A 119 -1.64 -6.04 -22.56
N ARG A 120 -2.25 -7.19 -22.85
CA ARG A 120 -3.11 -7.39 -24.02
C ARG A 120 -4.37 -6.54 -23.95
N ALA A 121 -5.04 -6.50 -22.79
CA ALA A 121 -6.23 -5.69 -22.58
C ALA A 121 -5.91 -4.19 -22.71
N CYS A 122 -4.82 -3.69 -22.12
CA CYS A 122 -4.36 -2.31 -22.28
C CYS A 122 -4.05 -1.98 -23.75
N SER A 123 -3.36 -2.88 -24.45
CA SER A 123 -3.00 -2.67 -25.87
C SER A 123 -4.24 -2.58 -26.76
N ARG A 124 -5.25 -3.42 -26.49
CA ARG A 124 -6.54 -3.37 -27.19
C ARG A 124 -7.30 -2.09 -26.86
N ALA A 125 -7.38 -1.71 -25.58
CA ALA A 125 -8.04 -0.48 -25.15
C ALA A 125 -7.42 0.76 -25.81
N PHE A 126 -6.09 0.79 -25.96
CA PHE A 126 -5.38 1.90 -26.61
C PHE A 126 -5.72 2.03 -28.10
N GLN A 127 -5.97 0.91 -28.79
CA GLN A 127 -6.31 0.89 -30.22
C GLN A 127 -7.81 1.09 -30.47
N ASP A 128 -8.65 0.86 -29.46
CA ASP A 128 -10.09 0.96 -29.57
C ASP A 128 -10.55 2.42 -29.58
N ARG A 129 -11.37 2.76 -30.57
CA ARG A 129 -11.93 4.10 -30.77
C ARG A 129 -13.33 4.23 -30.19
N ASP A 130 -14.02 3.12 -29.93
CA ASP A 130 -15.33 3.15 -29.32
C ASP A 130 -15.19 3.34 -27.80
N PRO A 131 -15.73 4.42 -27.22
CA PRO A 131 -15.56 4.71 -25.80
C PRO A 131 -16.14 3.64 -24.86
N GLU A 132 -17.22 2.94 -25.24
CA GLU A 132 -17.85 1.90 -24.41
C GLU A 132 -17.00 0.62 -24.38
N SER A 133 -16.63 0.13 -25.56
CA SER A 133 -15.72 -1.02 -25.70
C SER A 133 -14.36 -0.75 -25.05
N ARG A 134 -13.82 0.46 -25.23
CA ARG A 134 -12.58 0.89 -24.58
C ARG A 134 -12.69 0.87 -23.06
N LEU A 135 -13.78 1.40 -22.50
CA LEU A 135 -14.01 1.37 -21.05
C LEU A 135 -14.05 -0.08 -20.52
N ALA A 136 -14.78 -0.97 -21.19
CA ALA A 136 -14.86 -2.37 -20.80
C ALA A 136 -13.48 -3.07 -20.82
N LEU A 137 -12.63 -2.75 -21.80
CA LEU A 137 -11.26 -3.26 -21.88
C LEU A 137 -10.37 -2.71 -20.75
N LEU A 138 -10.54 -1.43 -20.38
CA LEU A 138 -9.81 -0.82 -19.26
C LEU A 138 -10.24 -1.43 -17.91
N GLU A 139 -11.53 -1.64 -17.70
CA GLU A 139 -12.07 -2.29 -16.50
C GLU A 139 -11.59 -3.76 -16.42
N GLN A 140 -11.57 -4.47 -17.55
CA GLN A 140 -11.01 -5.81 -17.62
C GLN A 140 -9.51 -5.81 -17.28
N ALA A 141 -8.74 -4.87 -17.85
CA ALA A 141 -7.30 -4.74 -17.58
C ALA A 141 -7.03 -4.48 -16.09
N ALA A 142 -7.76 -3.53 -15.50
CA ALA A 142 -7.71 -3.24 -14.07
C ALA A 142 -8.10 -4.46 -13.22
N GLY A 143 -9.06 -5.25 -13.68
CA GLY A 143 -9.51 -6.48 -13.04
C GLY A 143 -8.42 -7.54 -12.86
N TYR A 144 -7.40 -7.59 -13.73
CA TYR A 144 -6.27 -8.52 -13.59
C TYR A 144 -5.27 -8.10 -12.50
N TYR A 145 -5.21 -6.82 -12.14
CA TYR A 145 -4.28 -6.32 -11.14
C TYR A 145 -4.82 -6.52 -9.72
N LYS A 146 -4.30 -7.50 -8.98
CA LYS A 146 -4.70 -7.78 -7.58
C LYS A 146 -3.67 -7.33 -6.54
N GLY A 147 -2.61 -6.65 -6.97
CA GLY A 147 -1.54 -6.17 -6.12
C GLY A 147 -0.22 -6.09 -6.90
N GLU A 148 0.86 -5.81 -6.18
CA GLU A 148 2.20 -5.67 -6.74
C GLU A 148 2.66 -6.94 -7.48
N PHE A 149 3.54 -6.78 -8.47
CA PHE A 149 4.08 -7.91 -9.22
C PHE A 149 4.97 -8.79 -8.31
N LEU A 150 4.57 -10.05 -8.09
CA LEU A 150 5.29 -11.08 -7.32
C LEU A 150 5.92 -10.59 -6.00
N PRO A 151 5.12 -10.13 -5.02
CA PRO A 151 5.63 -9.51 -3.79
C PRO A 151 6.46 -10.47 -2.93
N ALA A 152 6.21 -11.78 -3.00
CA ALA A 152 7.01 -12.80 -2.32
C ALA A 152 8.44 -12.96 -2.88
N MET A 153 8.70 -12.41 -4.07
CA MET A 153 10.00 -12.40 -4.74
C MET A 153 10.61 -10.99 -4.79
N SER A 154 10.16 -10.08 -3.91
CA SER A 154 10.69 -8.71 -3.82
C SER A 154 12.21 -8.71 -3.59
N GLY A 155 12.91 -7.76 -4.22
CA GLY A 155 14.36 -7.65 -4.20
C GLY A 155 15.08 -8.34 -5.37
N ASP A 156 14.42 -9.25 -6.09
CA ASP A 156 14.92 -9.71 -7.39
C ASP A 156 14.84 -8.58 -8.43
N SER A 157 15.93 -8.31 -9.14
CA SER A 157 16.04 -7.20 -10.09
C SER A 157 14.96 -7.17 -11.18
N TRP A 158 14.55 -8.33 -11.70
CA TRP A 158 13.47 -8.41 -12.68
C TRP A 158 12.09 -8.13 -12.07
N VAL A 159 11.84 -8.53 -10.82
CA VAL A 159 10.58 -8.27 -10.12
C VAL A 159 10.41 -6.77 -9.93
N GLU A 160 11.45 -6.08 -9.48
CA GLU A 160 11.40 -4.63 -9.27
C GLU A 160 11.18 -3.87 -10.59
N ALA A 161 11.82 -4.30 -11.67
CA ALA A 161 11.60 -3.72 -13.00
C ALA A 161 10.15 -3.92 -13.49
N MET A 162 9.57 -5.11 -13.26
CA MET A 162 8.20 -5.41 -13.67
C MET A 162 7.15 -4.78 -12.76
N ARG A 163 7.44 -4.61 -11.46
CA ARG A 163 6.57 -3.93 -10.49
C ARG A 163 6.21 -2.52 -10.97
N GLY A 164 7.22 -1.70 -11.27
CA GLY A 164 6.99 -0.34 -11.77
C GLY A 164 6.22 -0.30 -13.10
N LYS A 165 6.51 -1.23 -14.01
CA LYS A 165 5.79 -1.33 -15.30
C LYS A 165 4.30 -1.62 -15.09
N TYR A 166 3.97 -2.65 -14.31
CA TYR A 166 2.58 -3.08 -14.15
C TYR A 166 1.76 -2.14 -13.29
N GLN A 167 2.38 -1.56 -12.25
CA GLN A 167 1.77 -0.47 -11.50
C GLN A 167 1.42 0.69 -12.45
N GLY A 168 2.34 1.15 -13.29
CA GLY A 168 2.08 2.22 -14.24
C GLY A 168 0.97 1.89 -15.25
N LEU A 169 0.91 0.65 -15.76
CA LEU A 169 -0.18 0.21 -16.65
C LEU A 169 -1.54 0.23 -15.93
N TYR A 170 -1.59 -0.29 -14.70
CA TYR A 170 -2.79 -0.29 -13.89
C TYR A 170 -3.28 1.14 -13.60
N GLU A 171 -2.39 2.01 -13.13
CA GLU A 171 -2.73 3.39 -12.84
C GLU A 171 -3.30 4.09 -14.07
N ASN A 172 -2.69 3.91 -15.25
CA ASN A 172 -3.20 4.49 -16.50
C ASN A 172 -4.59 3.95 -16.85
N CYS A 173 -4.86 2.66 -16.64
CA CYS A 173 -6.20 2.11 -16.85
C CYS A 173 -7.24 2.81 -15.98
N ILE A 174 -6.96 3.00 -14.68
CA ILE A 174 -7.87 3.67 -13.76
C ILE A 174 -8.05 5.15 -14.16
N ARG A 175 -6.97 5.87 -14.52
CA ARG A 175 -7.07 7.28 -14.98
C ARG A 175 -7.97 7.41 -16.20
N GLU A 176 -7.73 6.59 -17.22
CA GLU A 176 -8.49 6.65 -18.46
C GLU A 176 -9.95 6.21 -18.26
N ALA A 177 -10.20 5.14 -17.51
CA ALA A 177 -11.55 4.66 -17.22
C ALA A 177 -12.34 5.72 -16.45
N CYS A 178 -11.76 6.31 -15.41
CA CYS A 178 -12.37 7.41 -14.67
C CYS A 178 -12.63 8.64 -15.56
N ALA A 179 -11.73 8.98 -16.48
CA ALA A 179 -11.95 10.09 -17.42
C ALA A 179 -13.16 9.82 -18.34
N LEU A 180 -13.28 8.60 -18.88
CA LEU A 180 -14.42 8.19 -19.70
C LEU A 180 -15.73 8.25 -18.89
N LEU A 181 -15.75 7.67 -17.69
CA LEU A 181 -16.92 7.68 -16.81
C LEU A 181 -17.34 9.10 -16.40
N LYS A 182 -16.38 9.97 -16.05
CA LYS A 182 -16.63 11.38 -15.72
C LYS A 182 -17.23 12.15 -16.90
N SER A 183 -16.77 11.90 -18.13
CA SER A 183 -17.34 12.56 -19.32
C SER A 183 -18.80 12.18 -19.60
N ARG A 184 -19.26 11.04 -19.06
CA ARG A 184 -20.65 10.57 -19.09
C ARG A 184 -21.43 10.92 -17.83
N ASN A 185 -20.81 11.62 -16.89
CA ASN A 185 -21.35 11.94 -15.57
C ASN A 185 -21.73 10.71 -14.72
N ASP A 186 -21.08 9.56 -14.94
CA ASP A 186 -21.32 8.32 -14.18
C ASP A 186 -20.48 8.31 -12.89
N GLN A 187 -20.86 9.17 -11.93
CA GLN A 187 -20.15 9.34 -10.66
C GLN A 187 -20.19 8.06 -9.79
N GLU A 188 -21.24 7.24 -9.93
CA GLU A 188 -21.38 5.99 -9.17
C GLU A 188 -20.29 4.99 -9.53
N LYS A 189 -20.03 4.80 -10.83
CA LYS A 189 -18.94 3.92 -11.27
C LYS A 189 -17.56 4.50 -10.97
N VAL A 190 -17.36 5.82 -11.06
CA VAL A 190 -16.08 6.44 -10.66
C VAL A 190 -15.79 6.15 -9.19
N ALA A 191 -16.78 6.33 -8.30
CA ALA A 191 -16.65 6.01 -6.89
C ALA A 191 -16.31 4.53 -6.67
N ALA A 192 -17.05 3.62 -7.32
CA ALA A 192 -16.81 2.18 -7.19
C ALA A 192 -15.39 1.77 -7.66
N LEU A 193 -14.96 2.28 -8.81
CA LEU A 193 -13.65 1.99 -9.38
C LEU A 193 -12.51 2.52 -8.51
N CYS A 194 -12.62 3.76 -8.01
CA CYS A 194 -11.61 4.35 -7.13
C CYS A 194 -11.54 3.63 -5.77
N ALA A 195 -12.69 3.23 -5.21
CA ALA A 195 -12.72 2.46 -3.96
C ALA A 195 -12.03 1.10 -4.11
N GLN A 196 -12.24 0.41 -5.24
CA GLN A 196 -11.53 -0.83 -5.55
C GLN A 196 -10.02 -0.58 -5.75
N ALA A 197 -9.65 0.50 -6.44
CA ALA A 197 -8.26 0.83 -6.68
C ALA A 197 -7.48 1.11 -5.41
N LEU A 198 -8.10 1.77 -4.43
CA LEU A 198 -7.50 2.02 -3.12
C LEU A 198 -7.17 0.75 -2.33
N GLN A 199 -7.79 -0.40 -2.63
CA GLN A 199 -7.49 -1.66 -1.95
C GLN A 199 -6.22 -2.34 -2.48
N VAL A 200 -5.86 -2.12 -3.75
CA VAL A 200 -4.76 -2.84 -4.42
C VAL A 200 -3.57 -1.95 -4.76
N CYS A 201 -3.80 -0.66 -5.00
CA CYS A 201 -2.78 0.33 -5.32
C CYS A 201 -3.21 1.70 -4.78
N PRO A 202 -3.02 1.95 -3.47
CA PRO A 202 -3.47 3.19 -2.85
C PRO A 202 -2.78 4.43 -3.42
N MET A 203 -3.56 5.44 -3.81
CA MET A 203 -3.05 6.73 -4.26
C MET A 203 -3.93 7.89 -3.78
N ASP A 204 -3.30 9.05 -3.57
CA ASP A 204 -3.99 10.30 -3.23
C ASP A 204 -5.04 10.65 -4.31
N GLU A 205 -4.72 10.43 -5.59
CA GLU A 205 -5.58 10.72 -6.74
C GLU A 205 -6.91 9.93 -6.72
N TRP A 206 -6.85 8.63 -6.39
CA TRP A 206 -8.06 7.80 -6.28
C TRP A 206 -8.93 8.23 -5.10
N SER A 207 -8.31 8.63 -3.98
CA SER A 207 -9.04 9.13 -2.82
C SER A 207 -9.76 10.43 -3.13
N GLU A 208 -9.08 11.35 -3.82
CA GLU A 208 -9.66 12.61 -4.28
C GLU A 208 -10.88 12.35 -5.16
N TRP A 209 -10.75 11.52 -6.19
CA TRP A 209 -11.87 11.23 -7.09
C TRP A 209 -13.02 10.47 -6.43
N LEU A 210 -12.73 9.56 -5.50
CA LEU A 210 -13.76 8.89 -4.71
C LEU A 210 -14.57 9.91 -3.90
N ILE A 211 -13.89 10.77 -3.14
CA ILE A 211 -14.53 11.79 -2.30
C ILE A 211 -15.35 12.75 -3.17
N GLU A 212 -14.80 13.23 -4.28
CA GLU A 212 -15.51 14.13 -5.20
C GLU A 212 -16.76 13.49 -5.80
N SER A 213 -16.68 12.21 -6.19
CA SER A 213 -17.81 11.47 -6.76
C SER A 213 -18.91 11.26 -5.71
N LEU A 214 -18.54 10.89 -4.48
CA LEU A 214 -19.49 10.73 -3.37
C LEU A 214 -20.18 12.06 -3.02
N LEU A 215 -19.44 13.17 -3.03
CA LEU A 215 -20.00 14.51 -2.84
C LEU A 215 -20.98 14.90 -3.95
N ALA A 216 -20.64 14.62 -5.21
CA ALA A 216 -21.53 14.86 -6.36
C ALA A 216 -22.82 14.04 -6.29
N LEU A 217 -22.77 12.85 -5.68
CA LEU A 217 -23.92 11.98 -5.43
C LEU A 217 -24.71 12.35 -4.15
N GLY A 218 -24.31 13.40 -3.43
CA GLY A 218 -24.94 13.79 -2.15
C GLY A 218 -24.68 12.83 -0.99
N LYS A 219 -23.74 11.89 -1.14
CA LYS A 219 -23.36 10.89 -0.13
C LYS A 219 -22.34 11.44 0.86
N TYR A 220 -22.71 12.53 1.58
CA TYR A 220 -21.78 13.30 2.41
C TYR A 220 -21.12 12.49 3.53
N ARG A 221 -21.86 11.61 4.20
CA ARG A 221 -21.31 10.74 5.27
C ARG A 221 -20.26 9.77 4.72
N GLU A 222 -20.52 9.18 3.55
CA GLU A 222 -19.55 8.30 2.88
C GLU A 222 -18.31 9.08 2.42
N ALA A 223 -18.49 10.30 1.90
CA ALA A 223 -17.38 11.17 1.52
C ALA A 223 -16.48 11.54 2.71
N LYS A 224 -17.08 11.87 3.86
CA LYS A 224 -16.35 12.13 5.11
C LYS A 224 -15.58 10.89 5.57
N LYS A 225 -16.21 9.72 5.56
CA LYS A 225 -15.55 8.46 5.90
C LYS A 225 -14.37 8.17 4.97
N ALA A 226 -14.55 8.30 3.65
CA ALA A 226 -13.49 8.11 2.67
C ALA A 226 -12.32 9.09 2.88
N TYR A 227 -12.61 10.34 3.27
CA TYR A 227 -11.61 11.32 3.66
C TYR A 227 -10.81 10.88 4.91
N ASP A 228 -11.49 10.44 5.96
CA ASP A 228 -10.84 10.01 7.21
C ASP A 228 -9.97 8.75 7.00
N GLU A 229 -10.45 7.82 6.16
CA GLU A 229 -9.70 6.63 5.74
C GLU A 229 -8.46 7.00 4.93
N ALA A 230 -8.60 7.88 3.93
CA ALA A 230 -7.47 8.36 3.14
C ALA A 230 -6.46 9.12 4.02
N ALA A 231 -6.93 9.98 4.93
CA ALA A 231 -6.05 10.71 5.84
C ALA A 231 -5.27 9.75 6.76
N SER A 232 -5.90 8.66 7.19
CA SER A 232 -5.22 7.63 7.99
C SER A 232 -4.19 6.86 7.15
N LEU A 233 -4.51 6.57 5.89
CA LEU A 233 -3.66 5.81 4.98
C LEU A 233 -2.38 6.56 4.59
N PHE A 234 -2.50 7.83 4.20
CA PHE A 234 -1.36 8.61 3.68
C PHE A 234 -0.60 9.41 4.73
N PHE A 235 -1.13 9.52 5.95
CA PHE A 235 -0.49 10.24 7.04
C PHE A 235 -0.32 9.32 8.27
N GLY A 236 0.66 8.41 8.19
CA GLY A 236 1.05 7.53 9.30
C GLY A 236 1.77 6.24 8.90
N HIS A 237 1.59 5.78 7.66
CA HIS A 237 2.20 4.54 7.15
C HIS A 237 3.53 4.75 6.39
N GLU A 238 3.75 5.94 5.85
CA GLU A 238 5.01 6.27 5.18
C GLU A 238 6.09 6.65 6.20
N GLY A 239 7.32 6.17 6.00
CA GLY A 239 8.48 6.50 6.85
C GLY A 239 8.95 7.96 6.76
N GLN A 240 8.36 8.73 5.84
CA GLN A 240 8.71 10.12 5.54
C GLN A 240 7.61 11.07 6.00
N GLU A 241 8.01 12.30 6.34
CA GLU A 241 7.08 13.35 6.71
C GLU A 241 6.14 13.68 5.53
N PRO A 242 4.82 13.85 5.77
CA PRO A 242 3.88 14.16 4.71
C PRO A 242 4.23 15.46 3.97
N SER A 243 4.24 15.41 2.63
CA SER A 243 4.59 16.59 1.82
C SER A 243 3.57 17.74 1.98
N ARG A 244 4.04 18.98 1.85
CA ARG A 244 3.18 20.19 1.87
C ARG A 244 2.05 20.12 0.82
N ASN A 245 2.35 19.63 -0.38
CA ASN A 245 1.37 19.48 -1.45
C ASN A 245 0.23 18.52 -1.04
N ARG A 246 0.59 17.37 -0.47
CA ARG A 246 -0.40 16.40 0.04
C ARG A 246 -1.26 17.02 1.14
N MET A 247 -0.66 17.73 2.09
CA MET A 247 -1.40 18.44 3.14
C MET A 247 -2.41 19.45 2.57
N GLU A 248 -2.01 20.24 1.56
CA GLU A 248 -2.89 21.23 0.95
C GLU A 248 -4.08 20.58 0.23
N LYS A 249 -3.85 19.47 -0.49
CA LYS A 249 -4.91 18.69 -1.15
C LYS A 249 -5.95 18.20 -0.14
N PHE A 250 -5.49 17.56 0.94
CA PHE A 250 -6.39 17.08 2.00
C PHE A 250 -7.17 18.22 2.66
N ARG A 251 -6.53 19.36 2.93
CA ARG A 251 -7.23 20.53 3.46
C ARG A 251 -8.36 21.01 2.53
N LYS A 252 -8.12 21.08 1.21
CA LYS A 252 -9.14 21.47 0.21
C LYS A 252 -10.30 20.46 0.19
N MET A 253 -10.00 19.17 0.23
CA MET A 253 -11.04 18.11 0.31
C MET A 253 -11.92 18.28 1.55
N GLY A 254 -11.32 18.46 2.73
CA GLY A 254 -12.05 18.67 3.98
C GLY A 254 -12.97 19.90 3.95
N SER A 255 -12.48 21.03 3.40
CA SER A 255 -13.31 22.23 3.23
C SER A 255 -14.51 22.02 2.30
N LYS A 256 -14.34 21.26 1.21
CA LYS A 256 -15.41 20.95 0.26
C LYS A 256 -16.49 20.07 0.89
N ILE A 257 -16.09 19.06 1.67
CA ILE A 257 -17.02 18.21 2.44
C ILE A 257 -17.85 19.07 3.40
N GLN A 258 -17.18 19.92 4.19
CA GLN A 258 -17.86 20.78 5.17
C GLN A 258 -18.85 21.75 4.52
N MET A 259 -18.49 22.34 3.37
CA MET A 259 -19.37 23.27 2.65
C MET A 259 -20.65 22.58 2.17
N MET A 260 -20.55 21.34 1.69
CA MET A 260 -21.69 20.61 1.15
C MET A 260 -22.55 19.96 2.25
N GLU A 261 -21.96 19.48 3.35
CA GLU A 261 -22.67 18.88 4.49
C GLU A 261 -23.59 19.89 5.21
N ARG A 262 -23.21 21.18 5.26
CA ARG A 262 -24.01 22.27 5.85
C ARG A 262 -25.40 22.43 5.22
N SER A 263 -25.64 21.88 4.03
CA SER A 263 -26.94 21.95 3.36
C SER A 263 -27.96 20.91 3.86
N SER A 264 -27.54 19.90 4.64
CA SER A 264 -28.35 18.69 4.90
C SER A 264 -28.47 18.25 6.37
N GLN A 265 -27.75 18.82 7.35
CA GLN A 265 -27.69 18.27 8.72
C GLN A 265 -27.67 19.33 9.85
N ASP A 266 -28.21 18.98 11.03
CA ASP A 266 -27.99 19.72 12.28
C ASP A 266 -26.51 19.59 12.70
N VAL A 267 -25.81 20.72 12.74
CA VAL A 267 -24.38 20.82 13.09
C VAL A 267 -24.04 20.06 14.39
N LYS A 268 -24.98 19.96 15.33
CA LYS A 268 -24.79 19.24 16.59
C LYS A 268 -24.57 17.74 16.41
N ASP A 269 -25.21 17.13 15.41
CA ASP A 269 -25.05 15.70 15.16
C ASP A 269 -23.70 15.38 14.53
N GLY A 270 -23.19 16.25 13.65
CA GLY A 270 -21.87 16.08 13.04
C GLY A 270 -20.69 16.24 14.01
N LEU A 271 -20.92 16.84 15.19
CA LEU A 271 -19.93 17.02 16.25
C LEU A 271 -19.90 15.89 17.29
N LYS A 272 -20.86 14.94 17.24
CA LYS A 272 -20.90 13.83 18.19
C LYS A 272 -19.84 12.79 17.83
N GLU A 273 -19.09 12.33 18.83
CA GLU A 273 -18.30 11.11 18.73
C GLU A 273 -19.25 9.91 18.51
N GLU A 274 -18.93 9.05 17.55
CA GLU A 274 -19.70 7.83 17.29
C GLU A 274 -19.25 6.71 18.23
N GLY A 275 -20.19 6.17 19.01
CA GLY A 275 -19.95 5.02 19.90
C GLY A 275 -19.48 5.38 21.32
N ASP A 276 -19.25 4.36 22.14
CA ASP A 276 -18.74 4.50 23.51
C ASP A 276 -17.20 4.49 23.48
N ILE A 277 -16.61 5.67 23.31
CA ILE A 277 -15.16 5.82 23.14
C ILE A 277 -14.48 5.98 24.51
N SER A 278 -13.70 4.96 24.89
CA SER A 278 -12.83 5.00 26.06
C SER A 278 -11.37 5.26 25.66
N GLY A 279 -10.65 6.04 26.46
CA GLY A 279 -9.23 6.34 26.22
C GLY A 279 -8.99 7.59 25.39
N ALA A 280 -7.77 7.81 24.94
CA ALA A 280 -7.39 9.04 24.23
C ALA A 280 -8.00 9.16 22.84
N TYR A 281 -8.22 10.41 22.42
CA TYR A 281 -8.74 10.73 21.10
C TYR A 281 -7.67 10.46 20.03
N ARG A 282 -7.92 9.48 19.16
CA ARG A 282 -7.08 9.19 18.00
C ARG A 282 -7.55 10.03 16.82
N CYS A 283 -6.64 10.77 16.20
CA CYS A 283 -6.92 11.54 14.99
C CYS A 283 -5.88 11.28 13.90
N SER A 284 -6.15 11.79 12.70
CA SER A 284 -5.17 11.88 11.61
C SER A 284 -4.13 12.95 11.92
N TYR A 285 -2.97 12.90 11.26
CA TYR A 285 -1.92 13.91 11.47
C TYR A 285 -2.39 15.35 11.18
N PRO A 286 -3.16 15.64 10.10
CA PRO A 286 -3.72 16.98 9.92
C PRO A 286 -4.63 17.41 11.08
N GLY A 287 -5.51 16.51 11.57
CA GLY A 287 -6.36 16.80 12.72
C GLY A 287 -5.55 17.05 13.99
N PHE A 288 -4.45 16.32 14.18
CA PHE A 288 -3.53 16.54 15.30
C PHE A 288 -2.88 17.93 15.24
N LEU A 289 -2.49 18.40 14.05
CA LEU A 289 -1.97 19.76 13.88
C LEU A 289 -2.99 20.81 14.30
N ASP A 290 -4.26 20.63 13.94
CA ASP A 290 -5.33 21.53 14.37
C ASP A 290 -5.51 21.52 15.90
N CYS A 291 -5.50 20.34 16.53
CA CYS A 291 -5.53 20.21 17.99
C CYS A 291 -4.31 20.88 18.66
N PHE A 292 -3.11 20.66 18.12
CA PHE A 292 -1.88 21.24 18.64
C PHE A 292 -1.88 22.76 18.53
N HIS A 293 -2.23 23.31 17.36
CA HIS A 293 -2.35 24.76 17.16
C HIS A 293 -3.38 25.39 18.09
N MET A 294 -4.53 24.72 18.31
CA MET A 294 -5.52 25.18 19.28
C MET A 294 -4.95 25.20 20.70
N CYS A 295 -4.25 24.15 21.12
CA CYS A 295 -3.62 24.10 22.45
C CYS A 295 -2.54 25.17 22.63
N VAL A 296 -1.73 25.45 21.60
CA VAL A 296 -0.76 26.55 21.60
C VAL A 296 -1.46 27.89 21.83
N ARG A 297 -2.52 28.19 21.08
CA ARG A 297 -3.32 29.42 21.23
C ARG A 297 -3.97 29.53 22.62
N MET A 298 -4.37 28.42 23.22
CA MET A 298 -4.94 28.42 24.56
C MET A 298 -3.88 28.68 25.64
N ALA A 299 -2.65 28.19 25.43
CA ALA A 299 -1.53 28.37 26.35
C ALA A 299 -1.12 29.85 26.50
N GLU A 300 -1.33 30.68 25.46
CA GLU A 300 -1.10 32.14 25.50
C GLU A 300 -1.80 32.82 26.68
N ARG A 301 -2.98 32.32 27.05
CA ARG A 301 -3.80 32.95 28.09
C ARG A 301 -3.45 32.45 29.48
N LYS A 302 -3.02 31.19 29.58
CA LYS A 302 -2.75 30.52 30.85
C LYS A 302 -2.02 29.21 30.60
N ASP A 303 -0.98 28.97 31.40
CA ASP A 303 -0.40 27.62 31.49
C ASP A 303 -1.47 26.62 31.95
N SER A 304 -1.87 25.77 31.02
CA SER A 304 -2.84 24.70 31.22
C SER A 304 -2.18 23.37 31.58
N GLY A 305 -0.86 23.29 31.62
CA GLY A 305 -0.12 22.04 31.79
C GLY A 305 -0.24 21.13 30.58
N SER A 306 0.05 21.66 29.39
CA SER A 306 -0.05 20.91 28.13
C SER A 306 1.33 20.51 27.61
N TYR A 307 1.51 19.26 27.22
CA TYR A 307 2.79 18.72 26.75
C TYR A 307 2.64 18.03 25.40
N LEU A 308 3.50 18.37 24.45
CA LEU A 308 3.76 17.51 23.30
C LEU A 308 4.73 16.42 23.71
N MET A 309 4.38 15.17 23.42
CA MET A 309 5.22 14.00 23.63
C MET A 309 5.40 13.27 22.30
N ILE A 310 6.65 13.12 21.88
CA ILE A 310 7.03 12.27 20.77
C ILE A 310 7.44 10.92 21.34
N CYS A 311 6.69 9.88 20.99
CA CYS A 311 6.91 8.53 21.47
C CYS A 311 7.46 7.67 20.32
N THR A 312 8.68 7.15 20.48
CA THR A 312 9.39 6.40 19.43
C THR A 312 9.70 4.98 19.91
N VAL A 313 9.37 3.98 19.09
CA VAL A 313 9.73 2.58 19.30
C VAL A 313 11.24 2.41 19.10
N VAL A 314 11.89 1.80 20.08
CA VAL A 314 13.29 1.38 20.00
C VAL A 314 13.42 -0.07 20.47
N SER A 315 14.48 -0.75 20.05
CA SER A 315 14.80 -2.08 20.55
C SER A 315 15.04 -2.06 22.06
N ARG A 316 15.08 -3.24 22.69
CA ARG A 316 15.36 -3.36 24.14
C ARG A 316 16.64 -2.63 24.60
N ASN A 317 17.66 -2.53 23.74
CA ASN A 317 18.91 -1.82 24.01
C ASN A 317 18.91 -0.35 23.56
N GLY A 318 17.76 0.22 23.21
CA GLY A 318 17.61 1.63 22.85
C GLY A 318 18.04 2.00 21.42
N ARG A 319 18.35 1.01 20.57
CA ARG A 319 18.72 1.24 19.16
C ARG A 319 17.47 1.26 18.27
N GLU A 320 17.61 1.81 17.08
CA GLU A 320 16.54 1.80 16.10
C GLU A 320 16.23 0.38 15.61
N VAL A 321 14.94 0.10 15.41
CA VAL A 321 14.48 -1.18 14.87
C VAL A 321 14.61 -1.13 13.34
N GLN A 322 15.58 -1.86 12.80
CA GLN A 322 15.90 -1.84 11.36
C GLN A 322 14.97 -2.69 10.49
N SER A 323 14.14 -3.54 11.10
CA SER A 323 13.28 -4.48 10.37
C SER A 323 11.89 -3.89 10.22
N GLU A 324 11.48 -3.65 8.97
CA GLU A 324 10.18 -3.07 8.62
C GLU A 324 9.01 -3.90 9.15
N SER A 325 9.05 -5.23 8.98
CA SER A 325 8.00 -6.13 9.50
C SER A 325 7.85 -6.04 11.02
N ARG A 326 8.96 -5.99 11.76
CA ARG A 326 8.94 -5.76 13.21
C ARG A 326 8.46 -4.37 13.56
N MET A 327 8.83 -3.36 12.77
CA MET A 327 8.38 -1.98 12.98
C MET A 327 6.87 -1.85 12.80
N GLY A 328 6.29 -2.47 11.77
CA GLY A 328 4.84 -2.52 11.55
C GLY A 328 4.12 -3.12 12.75
N TYR A 329 4.54 -4.32 13.19
CA TYR A 329 4.01 -4.98 14.38
C TYR A 329 4.09 -4.08 15.64
N TYR A 330 5.24 -3.45 15.90
CA TYR A 330 5.38 -2.57 17.07
C TYR A 330 4.59 -1.27 16.95
N SER A 331 4.35 -0.77 15.74
CA SER A 331 3.53 0.44 15.51
C SER A 331 2.08 0.20 15.93
N GLU A 332 1.52 -0.95 15.57
CA GLU A 332 0.17 -1.36 15.98
C GLU A 332 0.07 -1.47 17.50
N LEU A 333 1.04 -2.13 18.14
CA LEU A 333 1.08 -2.23 19.60
C LEU A 333 1.17 -0.87 20.28
N LEU A 334 2.00 0.04 19.77
CA LEU A 334 2.11 1.40 20.31
C LEU A 334 0.78 2.14 20.21
N CYS A 335 0.07 2.04 19.09
CA CYS A 335 -1.26 2.66 18.92
C CYS A 335 -2.28 2.11 19.93
N GLN A 336 -2.30 0.80 20.17
CA GLN A 336 -3.20 0.19 21.16
C GLN A 336 -2.86 0.65 22.59
N VAL A 337 -1.58 0.78 22.91
CA VAL A 337 -1.13 1.25 24.23
C VAL A 337 -1.48 2.73 24.41
N ALA A 338 -1.23 3.57 23.41
CA ALA A 338 -1.60 4.98 23.45
C ALA A 338 -3.11 5.15 23.65
N GLY A 339 -3.93 4.43 22.87
CA GLY A 339 -5.39 4.49 23.02
C GLY A 339 -5.89 4.08 24.40
N SER A 340 -5.35 2.98 24.97
CA SER A 340 -5.86 2.42 26.24
C SER A 340 -5.24 3.00 27.52
N GLN A 341 -4.01 3.53 27.46
CA GLN A 341 -3.27 4.00 28.64
C GLN A 341 -3.29 5.53 28.81
N LEU A 342 -3.82 6.26 27.84
CA LEU A 342 -3.98 7.71 27.94
C LEU A 342 -5.40 8.07 28.39
N ARG A 343 -5.58 9.31 28.86
CA ARG A 343 -6.87 9.80 29.33
C ARG A 343 -7.71 10.27 28.15
N ARG A 344 -9.02 10.34 28.36
CA ARG A 344 -9.97 10.85 27.35
C ARG A 344 -9.67 12.27 26.85
N GLY A 345 -9.06 13.10 27.70
CA GLY A 345 -8.64 14.44 27.31
C GLY A 345 -7.35 14.51 26.50
N ASP A 346 -6.59 13.41 26.38
CA ASP A 346 -5.35 13.39 25.60
C ASP A 346 -5.66 13.09 24.12
N VAL A 347 -4.83 13.60 23.22
CA VAL A 347 -4.95 13.39 21.77
C VAL A 347 -3.71 12.70 21.23
N TYR A 348 -3.83 11.78 20.28
CA TYR A 348 -2.67 11.19 19.62
C TYR A 348 -2.86 10.93 18.13
N THR A 349 -1.76 10.91 17.39
CA THR A 349 -1.69 10.53 15.98
C THR A 349 -0.45 9.71 15.70
N VAL A 350 -0.53 8.82 14.71
CA VAL A 350 0.68 8.23 14.11
C VAL A 350 1.34 9.31 13.27
N TYR A 351 2.65 9.50 13.45
CA TYR A 351 3.43 10.44 12.63
C TYR A 351 4.17 9.70 11.52
N ARG A 352 4.74 8.55 11.84
CA ARG A 352 5.38 7.59 10.92
C ARG A 352 5.47 6.21 11.59
N PRO A 353 5.79 5.12 10.88
CA PRO A 353 6.00 3.81 11.49
C PRO A 353 6.95 3.88 12.70
N GLY A 354 6.48 3.35 13.83
CA GLY A 354 7.19 3.34 15.10
C GLY A 354 7.17 4.66 15.87
N GLN A 355 6.49 5.71 15.40
CA GLN A 355 6.48 7.01 16.06
C GLN A 355 5.08 7.62 16.13
N VAL A 356 4.65 7.94 17.35
CA VAL A 356 3.36 8.56 17.65
C VAL A 356 3.59 9.91 18.33
N LEU A 357 2.81 10.90 17.94
CA LEU A 357 2.72 12.18 18.65
C LEU A 357 1.54 12.13 19.61
N ILE A 358 1.77 12.60 20.82
CA ILE A 358 0.77 12.63 21.89
C ILE A 358 0.72 14.05 22.43
N LEU A 359 -0.48 14.62 22.47
CA LEU A 359 -0.78 15.87 23.12
C LEU A 359 -1.44 15.55 24.47
N LEU A 360 -0.67 15.68 25.54
CA LEU A 360 -1.12 15.47 26.91
C LEU A 360 -1.73 16.77 27.43
N ASN A 361 -3.02 16.76 27.75
CA ASN A 361 -3.74 17.96 28.15
C ASN A 361 -3.98 17.97 29.67
N PHE A 362 -3.90 19.16 30.28
CA PHE A 362 -4.19 19.36 31.71
C PHE A 362 -3.35 18.49 32.66
N LEU A 363 -2.10 18.26 32.31
CA LEU A 363 -1.16 17.44 33.07
C LEU A 363 -0.26 18.32 33.95
N ARG A 364 -0.18 18.01 35.24
CA ARG A 364 0.83 18.64 36.10
C ARG A 364 2.20 18.07 35.77
N LYS A 365 3.23 18.91 35.64
CA LYS A 365 4.62 18.51 35.35
C LYS A 365 5.11 17.30 36.16
N LYS A 366 4.81 17.26 37.47
CA LYS A 366 5.19 16.15 38.37
C LYS A 366 4.62 14.78 37.97
N ASN A 367 3.53 14.75 37.19
CA ASN A 367 2.87 13.54 36.74
C ASN A 367 3.38 13.06 35.37
N LEU A 368 4.23 13.83 34.68
CA LEU A 368 4.70 13.51 33.32
C LEU A 368 5.46 12.17 33.27
N GLU A 369 6.36 11.93 34.22
CA GLU A 369 7.10 10.67 34.29
C GLU A 369 6.19 9.46 34.61
N SER A 370 5.12 9.66 35.38
CA SER A 370 4.14 8.60 35.64
C SER A 370 3.41 8.19 34.35
N VAL A 371 3.07 9.15 33.48
CA VAL A 371 2.48 8.86 32.16
C VAL A 371 3.47 8.11 31.27
N LYS A 372 4.73 8.57 31.21
CA LYS A 372 5.78 7.88 30.43
C LYS A 372 5.99 6.44 30.90
N GLU A 373 6.03 6.20 32.20
CA GLU A 373 6.23 4.84 32.73
C GLU A 373 5.02 3.95 32.49
N ARG A 374 3.79 4.48 32.56
CA ARG A 374 2.57 3.73 32.20
C ARG A 374 2.57 3.31 30.73
N LEU A 375 2.92 4.22 29.82
CA LEU A 375 3.07 3.90 28.39
C LEU A 375 4.19 2.87 28.17
N ARG A 376 5.35 3.07 28.80
CA ARG A 376 6.52 2.20 28.66
C ARG A 376 6.26 0.78 29.17
N SER A 377 5.63 0.65 30.33
CA SER A 377 5.28 -0.64 30.95
C SER A 377 4.26 -1.39 30.11
N GLY A 378 3.15 -0.74 29.73
CA GLY A 378 2.12 -1.34 28.87
C GLY A 378 2.67 -1.79 27.51
N PHE A 379 3.55 -1.01 26.90
CA PHE A 379 4.20 -1.39 25.65
C PHE A 379 5.20 -2.54 25.81
N ARG A 380 6.02 -2.54 26.87
CA ARG A 380 6.95 -3.64 27.14
C ARG A 380 6.22 -4.95 27.39
N GLU A 381 5.07 -4.91 28.05
CA GLU A 381 4.23 -6.09 28.27
C GLU A 381 3.72 -6.65 26.93
N LYS A 382 3.04 -5.82 26.12
CA LYS A 382 2.51 -6.24 24.82
C LYS A 382 3.58 -6.67 23.81
N SER A 383 4.77 -6.10 23.88
CA SER A 383 5.90 -6.45 23.00
C SER A 383 6.74 -7.62 23.52
N ALA A 384 6.29 -8.34 24.56
CA ALA A 384 7.05 -9.42 25.21
C ALA A 384 8.48 -9.00 25.61
N ARG A 385 8.64 -7.73 26.02
CA ARG A 385 9.90 -7.08 26.42
C ARG A 385 10.99 -7.07 25.34
N LYS A 386 10.63 -7.26 24.07
CA LYS A 386 11.57 -7.23 22.93
C LYS A 386 11.87 -5.79 22.45
N ALA A 387 11.00 -4.84 22.78
CA ALA A 387 11.14 -3.42 22.46
C ALA A 387 10.75 -2.53 23.66
N THR A 388 11.08 -1.25 23.58
CA THR A 388 10.72 -0.22 24.57
C THR A 388 10.44 1.10 23.87
N LEU A 389 9.98 2.09 24.62
CA LEU A 389 9.68 3.43 24.13
C LEU A 389 10.73 4.44 24.57
N ARG A 390 11.18 5.27 23.62
CA ARG A 390 11.93 6.52 23.83
C ARG A 390 10.95 7.68 23.77
N PHE A 391 11.10 8.63 24.68
CA PHE A 391 10.23 9.79 24.79
C PHE A 391 11.03 11.07 24.64
N GLU A 392 10.54 11.97 23.81
CA GLU A 392 10.92 13.37 23.79
C GLU A 392 9.68 14.17 24.20
N THR A 393 9.83 15.14 25.10
CA THR A 393 8.71 15.89 25.64
C THR A 393 9.00 17.37 25.63
N MET A 394 8.00 18.13 25.24
CA MET A 394 8.06 19.57 25.14
C MET A 394 6.84 20.18 25.80
N ASP A 395 7.08 21.18 26.62
CA ASP A 395 6.02 21.95 27.26
C ASP A 395 5.50 23.00 26.27
N VAL A 396 4.20 22.92 25.96
CA VAL A 396 3.57 23.74 24.91
C VAL A 396 3.63 25.23 25.28
N PHE A 397 3.61 25.57 26.57
CA PHE A 397 3.72 26.95 27.03
C PHE A 397 5.10 27.56 26.72
N TYR A 398 6.16 26.76 26.75
CA TYR A 398 7.52 27.23 26.48
C TYR A 398 7.88 27.26 24.98
N TRP A 399 7.16 26.51 24.15
CA TRP A 399 7.33 26.54 22.69
C TRP A 399 7.15 27.96 22.12
N GLN A 400 6.11 28.67 22.57
CA GLN A 400 5.84 30.05 22.11
C GLN A 400 6.92 31.03 22.52
N ASN A 401 7.35 30.96 23.79
CA ASN A 401 8.35 31.87 24.35
C ASN A 401 9.72 31.79 23.62
N GLN A 402 10.01 30.69 22.93
CA GLN A 402 11.22 30.57 22.11
C GLN A 402 11.04 31.14 20.69
N GLU A 403 9.88 30.96 20.06
CA GLU A 403 9.60 31.53 18.73
C GLU A 403 9.50 33.06 18.78
N GLU A 404 8.90 33.64 19.82
CA GLU A 404 8.84 35.10 19.99
C GLU A 404 10.23 35.70 20.21
N ARG A 405 11.05 35.08 21.08
CA ARG A 405 12.44 35.52 21.29
C ARG A 405 13.32 35.38 20.05
N ALA A 406 13.04 34.41 19.18
CA ALA A 406 13.74 34.25 17.91
C ALA A 406 13.31 35.28 16.86
N ARG A 407 12.06 35.79 16.92
CA ARG A 407 11.56 36.87 16.06
C ARG A 407 12.00 38.26 16.51
N ASP A 408 12.20 38.47 17.81
CA ASP A 408 12.68 39.75 18.36
C ASP A 408 14.21 39.93 18.23
N GLN A 409 14.95 38.89 17.80
CA GLN A 409 16.41 38.89 17.65
C GLN A 409 16.89 38.83 16.19
N GLY A 410 15.99 38.83 15.21
CA GLY A 410 16.29 38.91 13.77
C GLY A 410 15.67 40.15 13.15
#